data_AF-A0AAU4BR21-F1
#
_entry.id   AF-A0AAU4BR21-F1
#
_cell.length_a   1.000
_cell.length_b   1.000
_cell.length_c   1.000
_cell.angle_alpha   90.00
_cell.angle_beta   90.00
_cell.angle_gamma   90.00
#
_symmetry.space_group_name_H-M   'P 1'
#
loop_
_entity.id
_entity.type
_entity.pdbx_description
1 polymer ?
#
loop_
_entity_poly.entity_id
_entity_poly.type
_entity_poly.pdbx_seq_one_letter_code
_entity_poly.pdbx_strand_id
1 'polypeptide(L)'
;MSGYEVELFRGEELKPNGRIPLEPLLRRFFESHLDQRLDGARIQLLFLPQPETMAFSSEQTGGFSVANLRPRYGHVQVKVILDGELLYQHPHPVSELLGRVLRQTLTERAPDERRWGFGLRGPNMDKVPLVRPVPDMDHGVQIEVGARRGRVFTLEELQAPDAPLRTLADLGADMPEGGPDGEAAKPVSVVLGKSLYEAFTSGISFSAEVEEGGFLAGRVYRNADAPDCHLIELTAIIPAERTGASLLEFTFTGESFLRVGATLAARHHGEELVGWYHTHLFAAGRGFGLSSVDIRLHRSTFQRPWQVAALVNISGGRRLLRFYRSSEKGMARAPYWTVP
;
A
#
# COMPACT_ATOMS: atom_id res chain seq x y z
N MET A 1 -23.39 -13.96 -6.30
CA MET A 1 -22.04 -14.51 -6.54
C MET A 1 -22.03 -16.05 -6.58
N SER A 2 -23.11 -16.68 -7.05
CA SER A 2 -23.25 -18.14 -7.03
C SER A 2 -22.26 -18.79 -7.99
N GLY A 3 -21.24 -19.46 -7.45
CA GLY A 3 -20.34 -20.33 -8.23
C GLY A 3 -18.84 -20.24 -7.92
N TYR A 4 -18.39 -19.30 -7.07
CA TYR A 4 -16.98 -19.25 -6.65
C TYR A 4 -16.75 -19.91 -5.28
N GLU A 5 -15.74 -20.75 -5.20
CA GLU A 5 -15.33 -21.47 -3.98
C GLU A 5 -13.83 -21.33 -3.75
N VAL A 6 -13.41 -21.39 -2.49
CA VAL A 6 -12.02 -21.53 -2.10
C VAL A 6 -11.76 -22.99 -1.77
N GLU A 7 -10.92 -23.65 -2.56
CA GLU A 7 -10.40 -24.99 -2.28
C GLU A 7 -9.22 -24.89 -1.32
N LEU A 8 -9.24 -25.66 -0.25
CA LEU A 8 -8.22 -25.63 0.80
C LEU A 8 -7.27 -26.81 0.70
N PHE A 9 -6.03 -26.58 1.10
CA PHE A 9 -4.97 -27.59 1.13
C PHE A 9 -4.23 -27.49 2.46
N ARG A 10 -3.91 -28.63 3.05
CA ARG A 10 -3.40 -28.74 4.42
C ARG A 10 -2.03 -29.39 4.48
N GLY A 11 -1.16 -28.84 5.32
CA GLY A 11 0.14 -29.41 5.68
C GLY A 11 1.20 -29.29 4.60
N GLU A 12 2.39 -29.81 4.88
CA GLU A 12 3.57 -29.78 3.99
C GLU A 12 3.30 -30.34 2.59
N GLU A 13 2.54 -31.43 2.53
CA GLU A 13 2.21 -32.10 1.27
C GLU A 13 1.07 -31.40 0.50
N LEU A 14 0.46 -30.37 1.10
CA LEU A 14 -0.69 -29.62 0.59
C LEU A 14 -1.82 -30.57 0.17
N LYS A 15 -2.28 -31.41 1.10
CA LYS A 15 -3.38 -32.37 0.85
C LYS A 15 -4.72 -31.64 0.77
N PRO A 16 -5.60 -31.93 -0.21
CA PRO A 16 -6.92 -31.32 -0.28
C PRO A 16 -7.69 -31.45 1.04
N ASN A 17 -8.27 -30.34 1.51
CA ASN A 17 -8.94 -30.21 2.80
C ASN A 17 -10.30 -29.50 2.70
N GLY A 18 -11.06 -29.86 1.67
CA GLY A 18 -12.42 -29.36 1.46
C GLY A 18 -12.47 -27.98 0.79
N ARG A 19 -13.67 -27.40 0.81
CA ARG A 19 -13.99 -26.15 0.12
C ARG A 19 -14.84 -25.25 1.00
N ILE A 20 -14.71 -23.95 0.80
CA ILE A 20 -15.51 -22.92 1.47
C ILE A 20 -16.10 -22.00 0.40
N PRO A 21 -17.39 -21.63 0.48
CA PRO A 21 -17.95 -20.61 -0.39
C PRO A 21 -17.18 -19.30 -0.29
N LEU A 22 -16.91 -18.64 -1.41
CA LEU A 22 -16.13 -17.40 -1.44
C LEU A 22 -16.89 -16.21 -0.81
N GLU A 23 -18.19 -16.15 -1.02
CA GLU A 23 -19.03 -15.00 -0.63
C GLU A 23 -19.00 -14.69 0.88
N PRO A 24 -19.16 -15.66 1.81
CA PRO A 24 -19.03 -15.40 3.25
C PRO A 24 -17.65 -14.88 3.66
N LEU A 25 -16.57 -15.34 3.01
CA LEU A 25 -15.22 -14.90 3.30
C LEU A 25 -15.03 -13.43 2.91
N LEU A 26 -15.51 -13.05 1.72
CA LEU A 26 -15.45 -11.66 1.26
C LEU A 26 -16.33 -10.74 2.09
N ARG A 27 -17.53 -11.18 2.47
CA ARG A 27 -18.39 -10.40 3.35
C ARG A 27 -17.68 -10.14 4.69
N ARG A 28 -17.14 -11.17 5.34
CA ARG A 28 -16.36 -11.02 6.59
C ARG A 28 -15.17 -10.07 6.41
N PHE A 29 -14.47 -10.16 5.28
CA PHE A 29 -13.41 -9.21 4.93
C PHE A 29 -13.95 -7.78 4.88
N PHE A 30 -14.90 -7.48 4.00
CA PHE A 30 -15.33 -6.12 3.76
C PHE A 30 -16.13 -5.51 4.92
N GLU A 31 -16.93 -6.28 5.66
CA GLU A 31 -17.61 -5.79 6.87
C GLU A 31 -16.60 -5.34 7.92
N SER A 32 -15.54 -6.13 8.14
CA SER A 32 -14.47 -5.76 9.06
C SER A 32 -13.66 -4.54 8.59
N HIS A 33 -13.49 -4.34 7.28
CA HIS A 33 -12.67 -3.24 6.77
C HIS A 33 -13.47 -1.94 6.60
N LEU A 34 -14.72 -2.03 6.15
CA LEU A 34 -15.62 -0.89 5.94
C LEU A 34 -16.34 -0.45 7.22
N ASP A 35 -16.21 -1.21 8.32
CA ASP A 35 -16.88 -0.94 9.60
C ASP A 35 -18.41 -0.78 9.46
N GLN A 36 -19.01 -1.58 8.57
CA GLN A 36 -20.43 -1.57 8.31
C GLN A 36 -20.91 -2.97 7.93
N ARG A 37 -22.16 -3.30 8.25
CA ARG A 37 -22.80 -4.53 7.78
C ARG A 37 -23.11 -4.42 6.30
N LEU A 38 -22.94 -5.51 5.56
CA LEU A 38 -23.12 -5.51 4.10
C LEU A 38 -24.39 -6.25 3.67
N ASP A 39 -25.42 -6.33 4.53
CA ASP A 39 -26.66 -7.06 4.24
C ASP A 39 -27.33 -6.52 2.96
N GLY A 40 -27.57 -7.40 1.98
CA GLY A 40 -28.07 -6.99 0.66
C GLY A 40 -27.02 -6.43 -0.31
N ALA A 41 -25.76 -6.22 0.12
CA ALA A 41 -24.71 -5.72 -0.76
C ALA A 41 -24.34 -6.73 -1.86
N ARG A 42 -24.09 -6.20 -3.05
CA ARG A 42 -23.54 -6.93 -4.20
C ARG A 42 -22.03 -6.73 -4.25
N ILE A 43 -21.29 -7.81 -4.06
CA ILE A 43 -19.84 -7.86 -4.28
C ILE A 43 -19.58 -8.35 -5.72
N GLN A 44 -18.89 -7.54 -6.51
CA GLN A 44 -18.48 -7.88 -7.88
C GLN A 44 -16.97 -8.11 -7.91
N LEU A 45 -16.57 -9.18 -8.59
CA LEU A 45 -15.17 -9.56 -8.73
C LEU A 45 -14.81 -9.60 -10.21
N LEU A 46 -13.71 -8.94 -10.56
CA LEU A 46 -13.06 -9.09 -11.86
C LEU A 46 -11.64 -9.59 -11.62
N PHE A 47 -11.41 -10.87 -11.91
CA PHE A 47 -10.09 -11.49 -11.77
C PHE A 47 -9.18 -11.11 -12.92
N LEU A 48 -7.97 -10.70 -12.58
CA LEU A 48 -7.02 -10.14 -13.52
C LEU A 48 -5.89 -11.16 -13.71
N PRO A 49 -5.54 -11.52 -14.97
CA PRO A 49 -4.58 -12.58 -15.28
C PRO A 49 -3.13 -12.11 -15.10
N GLN A 50 -2.85 -11.46 -13.96
CA GLN A 50 -1.53 -11.00 -13.59
C GLN A 50 -1.01 -11.90 -12.46
N PRO A 51 0.11 -12.61 -12.66
CA PRO A 51 0.72 -13.40 -11.61
C PRO A 51 1.03 -12.56 -10.38
N GLU A 52 0.73 -13.09 -9.21
CA GLU A 52 1.19 -12.48 -7.96
C GLU A 52 2.69 -12.77 -7.79
N THR A 53 3.51 -11.73 -7.68
CA THR A 53 4.92 -11.89 -7.29
C THR A 53 4.94 -12.29 -5.82
N MET A 54 5.15 -13.59 -5.54
CA MET A 54 5.07 -14.15 -4.20
C MET A 54 6.12 -13.54 -3.28
N ALA A 55 5.68 -12.84 -2.22
CA ALA A 55 6.53 -12.45 -1.09
C ALA A 55 5.67 -12.20 0.17
N PHE A 56 5.07 -13.26 0.72
CA PHE A 56 4.66 -13.24 2.14
C PHE A 56 5.64 -14.15 2.87
N SER A 57 6.63 -13.57 3.56
CA SER A 57 7.54 -14.37 4.39
C SER A 57 6.79 -14.96 5.58
N SER A 58 7.00 -16.25 5.80
CA SER A 58 6.41 -17.01 6.92
C SER A 58 6.85 -16.51 8.30
N GLU A 59 7.93 -15.73 8.34
CA GLU A 59 8.53 -15.15 9.54
C GLU A 59 7.65 -14.10 10.22
N GLN A 60 6.88 -13.31 9.45
CA GLN A 60 6.04 -12.24 10.02
C GLN A 60 4.78 -12.77 10.75
N THR A 61 4.51 -14.08 10.69
CA THR A 61 3.23 -14.67 11.11
C THR A 61 3.38 -15.78 12.15
N GLY A 62 4.53 -15.85 12.83
CA GLY A 62 4.80 -16.89 13.83
C GLY A 62 4.81 -18.30 13.25
N GLY A 63 5.16 -18.41 11.95
CA GLY A 63 5.18 -19.67 11.21
C GLY A 63 3.83 -20.12 10.65
N PHE A 64 2.73 -19.38 10.84
CA PHE A 64 1.45 -19.69 10.19
C PHE A 64 1.40 -19.12 8.78
N SER A 65 1.41 -19.96 7.75
CA SER A 65 1.39 -19.56 6.35
C SER A 65 0.13 -20.02 5.61
N VAL A 66 -0.39 -19.15 4.74
CA VAL A 66 -1.52 -19.43 3.84
C VAL A 66 -1.09 -18.99 2.44
N ALA A 67 -0.84 -19.94 1.54
CA ALA A 67 -0.33 -19.65 0.20
C ALA A 67 -1.40 -19.81 -0.89
N ASN A 68 -1.43 -18.87 -1.85
CA ASN A 68 -2.24 -19.00 -3.05
C ASN A 68 -1.59 -20.00 -4.02
N LEU A 69 -2.20 -21.17 -4.20
CA LEU A 69 -1.72 -22.23 -5.08
C LEU A 69 -2.14 -22.03 -6.54
N ARG A 70 -2.92 -20.99 -6.87
CA ARG A 70 -3.34 -20.67 -8.26
C ARG A 70 -2.95 -19.22 -8.61
N PRO A 71 -1.64 -18.91 -8.70
CA PRO A 71 -1.17 -17.52 -8.80
C PRO A 71 -1.51 -16.84 -10.13
N ARG A 72 -1.98 -17.57 -11.15
CA ARG A 72 -2.30 -17.02 -12.48
C ARG A 72 -3.35 -15.89 -12.43
N TYR A 73 -4.25 -15.95 -11.45
CA TYR A 73 -5.15 -14.84 -11.11
C TYR A 73 -4.68 -14.23 -9.80
N GLY A 74 -3.53 -13.57 -9.85
CA GLY A 74 -2.89 -13.02 -8.66
C GLY A 74 -3.60 -11.79 -8.11
N HIS A 75 -4.39 -11.11 -8.94
CA HIS A 75 -5.13 -9.91 -8.56
C HIS A 75 -6.61 -10.01 -8.91
N VAL A 76 -7.43 -9.30 -8.14
CA VAL A 76 -8.87 -9.18 -8.34
C VAL A 76 -9.30 -7.74 -8.09
N GLN A 77 -9.97 -7.14 -9.06
CA GLN A 77 -10.68 -5.90 -8.81
C GLN A 77 -11.99 -6.22 -8.11
N VAL A 78 -12.22 -5.56 -6.98
CA VAL A 78 -13.45 -5.72 -6.20
C VAL A 78 -14.28 -4.45 -6.26
N LYS A 79 -15.59 -4.61 -6.44
CA LYS A 79 -16.58 -3.55 -6.20
C LYS A 79 -17.61 -4.02 -5.18
N VAL A 80 -17.89 -3.20 -4.17
CA VAL A 80 -18.96 -3.45 -3.19
C VAL A 80 -20.03 -2.38 -3.40
N ILE A 81 -21.24 -2.83 -3.71
CA ILE A 81 -22.38 -1.96 -4.00
C ILE A 81 -23.50 -2.30 -3.02
N LEU A 82 -24.02 -1.31 -2.29
CA LEU A 82 -25.15 -1.47 -1.38
C LEU A 82 -26.22 -0.46 -1.76
N ASP A 83 -27.47 -0.91 -1.88
CA ASP A 83 -28.62 -0.06 -2.23
C ASP A 83 -28.42 0.79 -3.51
N GLY A 84 -27.60 0.29 -4.44
CA GLY A 84 -27.27 0.97 -5.69
C GLY A 84 -26.07 1.92 -5.61
N GLU A 85 -25.53 2.19 -4.42
CA GLU A 85 -24.38 3.05 -4.20
C GLU A 85 -23.06 2.26 -4.16
N LEU A 86 -22.03 2.80 -4.80
CA LEU A 86 -20.68 2.23 -4.76
C LEU A 86 -20.02 2.55 -3.41
N LEU A 87 -19.89 1.54 -2.55
CA LEU A 87 -19.26 1.69 -1.24
C LEU A 87 -17.74 1.49 -1.29
N TYR A 88 -17.28 0.64 -2.21
CA TYR A 88 -15.89 0.24 -2.30
C TYR A 88 -15.50 -0.12 -3.73
N GLN A 89 -14.35 0.34 -4.20
CA GLN A 89 -13.73 -0.11 -5.44
C GLN A 89 -12.21 -0.07 -5.28
N HIS A 90 -11.54 -1.23 -5.35
CA HIS A 90 -10.08 -1.32 -5.29
C HIS A 90 -9.57 -2.67 -5.82
N PRO A 91 -8.40 -2.72 -6.47
CA PRO A 91 -7.69 -3.96 -6.81
C PRO A 91 -7.03 -4.60 -5.58
N HIS A 92 -7.14 -5.90 -5.39
CA HIS A 92 -6.39 -6.62 -4.35
C HIS A 92 -5.57 -7.76 -4.92
N PRO A 93 -4.38 -8.01 -4.37
CA PRO A 93 -3.78 -9.34 -4.46
C PRO A 93 -4.74 -10.36 -3.84
N VAL A 94 -4.94 -11.48 -4.52
CA VAL A 94 -5.85 -12.54 -4.06
C VAL A 94 -5.40 -13.10 -2.72
N SER A 95 -4.08 -13.20 -2.49
CA SER A 95 -3.55 -13.63 -1.20
C SER A 95 -3.82 -12.63 -0.07
N GLU A 96 -3.89 -11.33 -0.35
CA GLU A 96 -4.22 -10.31 0.65
C GLU A 96 -5.70 -10.36 1.02
N LEU A 97 -6.57 -10.41 0.01
CA LEU A 97 -8.03 -10.44 0.17
C LEU A 97 -8.49 -11.67 0.97
N LEU A 98 -7.92 -12.83 0.68
CA LEU A 98 -8.36 -14.09 1.28
C LEU A 98 -7.46 -14.56 2.41
N GLY A 99 -6.15 -14.31 2.34
CA GLY A 99 -5.18 -14.87 3.28
C GLY A 99 -5.44 -14.47 4.72
N ARG A 100 -5.85 -13.22 4.99
CA ARG A 100 -6.18 -12.77 6.36
C ARG A 100 -7.42 -13.46 6.92
N VAL A 101 -8.50 -13.53 6.14
CA VAL A 101 -9.76 -14.14 6.57
C VAL A 101 -9.61 -15.65 6.70
N LEU A 102 -8.92 -16.27 5.74
CA LEU A 102 -8.59 -17.69 5.79
C LEU A 102 -7.73 -18.01 7.00
N ARG A 103 -6.69 -17.22 7.29
CA ARG A 103 -5.86 -17.42 8.49
C ARG A 103 -6.71 -17.44 9.75
N GLN A 104 -7.55 -16.43 9.96
CA GLN A 104 -8.41 -16.37 11.13
C GLN A 104 -9.34 -17.59 11.21
N THR A 105 -10.00 -17.94 10.10
CA THR A 105 -10.93 -19.07 10.02
C THR A 105 -10.25 -20.42 10.22
N LEU A 106 -9.02 -20.59 9.71
CA LEU A 106 -8.26 -21.84 9.76
C LEU A 106 -7.59 -22.02 11.12
N THR A 107 -7.09 -20.96 11.75
CA THR A 107 -6.60 -21.01 13.13
C THR A 107 -7.70 -21.41 14.10
N GLU A 108 -8.93 -20.90 13.92
CA GLU A 108 -10.10 -21.32 14.72
C GLU A 108 -10.45 -22.81 14.50
N ARG A 109 -10.31 -23.31 13.27
CA ARG A 109 -10.72 -24.69 12.90
C ARG A 109 -9.68 -25.77 13.20
N ALA A 110 -8.39 -25.43 13.10
CA ALA A 110 -7.28 -26.37 13.20
C ALA A 110 -6.02 -25.65 13.73
N PRO A 111 -5.98 -25.36 15.05
CA PRO A 111 -4.94 -24.52 15.65
C PRO A 111 -3.52 -25.12 15.57
N ASP A 112 -3.41 -26.45 15.50
CA ASP A 112 -2.13 -27.15 15.42
C ASP A 112 -1.50 -27.10 14.03
N GLU A 113 -2.27 -26.75 13.00
CA GLU A 113 -1.79 -26.71 11.63
C GLU A 113 -1.26 -25.33 11.27
N ARG A 114 0.03 -25.27 10.93
CA ARG A 114 0.72 -24.02 10.62
C ARG A 114 0.88 -23.75 9.12
N ARG A 115 0.69 -24.75 8.25
CA ARG A 115 0.86 -24.59 6.80
C ARG A 115 -0.42 -24.90 6.04
N TRP A 116 -0.88 -23.92 5.28
CA TRP A 116 -2.08 -24.02 4.46
C TRP A 116 -1.81 -23.49 3.06
N GLY A 117 -2.51 -24.08 2.09
CA GLY A 117 -2.66 -23.55 0.75
C GLY A 117 -4.13 -23.32 0.42
N PHE A 118 -4.40 -22.45 -0.53
CA PHE A 118 -5.73 -22.27 -1.07
C PHE A 118 -5.70 -22.06 -2.58
N GLY A 119 -6.79 -22.37 -3.27
CA GLY A 119 -6.97 -22.09 -4.69
C GLY A 119 -8.40 -21.68 -4.98
N LEU A 120 -8.57 -20.65 -5.83
CA LEU A 120 -9.89 -20.22 -6.26
C LEU A 120 -10.46 -21.13 -7.35
N ARG A 121 -11.71 -21.57 -7.15
CA ARG A 121 -12.53 -22.30 -8.12
C ARG A 121 -13.71 -21.46 -8.55
N GLY A 122 -14.13 -21.65 -9.79
CA GLY A 122 -15.26 -20.95 -10.38
C GLY A 122 -15.19 -20.96 -11.90
N PRO A 123 -16.14 -20.30 -12.57
CA PRO A 123 -16.18 -20.23 -14.03
C PRO A 123 -14.83 -19.81 -14.61
N ASN A 124 -14.29 -20.62 -15.52
CA ASN A 124 -12.99 -20.43 -16.18
C ASN A 124 -11.73 -20.55 -15.29
N MET A 125 -11.85 -20.88 -14.01
CA MET A 125 -10.69 -21.03 -13.09
C MET A 125 -10.27 -22.48 -12.86
N ASP A 126 -11.14 -23.46 -13.11
CA ASP A 126 -10.89 -24.88 -12.82
C ASP A 126 -9.78 -25.52 -13.66
N LYS A 127 -9.35 -24.85 -14.74
CA LYS A 127 -8.30 -25.34 -15.65
C LYS A 127 -6.89 -24.84 -15.27
N VAL A 128 -6.77 -24.01 -14.23
CA VAL A 128 -5.47 -23.49 -13.79
C VAL A 128 -4.79 -24.53 -12.88
N PRO A 129 -3.57 -25.00 -13.23
CA PRO A 129 -2.85 -25.97 -12.42
C PRO A 129 -2.47 -25.37 -11.06
N LEU A 130 -2.43 -26.22 -10.04
CA LEU A 130 -1.90 -25.87 -8.73
C LEU A 130 -0.38 -25.74 -8.81
N VAL A 131 0.16 -24.67 -8.26
CA VAL A 131 1.59 -24.43 -8.13
C VAL A 131 1.96 -24.63 -6.66
N ARG A 132 2.93 -25.51 -6.39
CA ARG A 132 3.50 -25.61 -5.04
C ARG A 132 4.36 -24.36 -4.79
N PRO A 133 4.18 -23.65 -3.67
CA PRO A 133 5.06 -22.56 -3.30
C PRO A 133 6.48 -23.10 -3.17
N VAL A 134 7.47 -22.33 -3.62
CA VAL A 134 8.87 -22.65 -3.33
C VAL A 134 9.05 -22.50 -1.82
N PRO A 135 9.61 -23.50 -1.11
CA PRO A 135 9.88 -23.38 0.32
C PRO A 135 10.77 -22.16 0.60
N ASP A 136 10.50 -21.42 1.68
CA ASP A 136 11.49 -20.51 2.27
C ASP A 136 12.72 -21.38 2.63
N MET A 137 13.80 -21.24 1.86
CA MET A 137 15.06 -21.92 2.16
C MET A 137 15.94 -20.96 2.95
N ASP A 138 16.14 -21.24 4.24
CA ASP A 138 17.01 -20.44 5.13
C ASP A 138 18.44 -20.25 4.59
N HIS A 139 18.89 -21.12 3.66
CA HIS A 139 20.22 -21.05 3.02
C HIS A 139 20.18 -21.27 1.49
N GLY A 140 19.10 -20.88 0.81
CA GLY A 140 18.98 -21.04 -0.63
C GLY A 140 19.81 -20.04 -1.43
N VAL A 141 20.95 -20.46 -1.97
CA VAL A 141 21.66 -19.73 -3.02
C VAL A 141 20.78 -19.71 -4.27
N GLN A 142 20.20 -18.55 -4.59
CA GLN A 142 19.62 -18.29 -5.91
C GLN A 142 20.76 -18.31 -6.94
N ILE A 143 20.85 -19.40 -7.71
CA ILE A 143 21.73 -19.43 -8.88
C ILE A 143 20.99 -18.69 -10.00
N GLU A 144 21.26 -17.40 -10.16
CA GLU A 144 20.97 -16.67 -11.39
C GLU A 144 21.86 -17.24 -12.52
N VAL A 145 21.33 -18.22 -13.26
CA VAL A 145 21.95 -18.65 -14.53
C VAL A 145 21.57 -17.63 -15.59
N GLY A 146 22.37 -16.57 -15.72
CA GLY A 146 22.11 -15.52 -16.70
C GLY A 146 23.17 -14.42 -16.78
N ALA A 147 24.31 -14.73 -17.37
CA ALA A 147 25.29 -13.80 -17.94
C ALA A 147 25.97 -12.78 -16.99
N ARG A 148 27.20 -13.15 -16.58
CA ARG A 148 28.29 -12.20 -16.32
C ARG A 148 28.46 -11.23 -17.50
N ARG A 149 27.87 -10.05 -17.40
CA ARG A 149 28.45 -8.81 -17.95
C ARG A 149 28.88 -7.98 -16.74
N GLY A 150 30.19 -7.78 -16.61
CA GLY A 150 30.75 -6.94 -15.56
C GLY A 150 30.06 -5.58 -15.55
N ARG A 151 29.50 -5.20 -14.39
CA ARG A 151 29.09 -3.82 -14.15
C ARG A 151 30.37 -2.98 -14.06
N VAL A 152 30.67 -2.20 -15.11
CA VAL A 152 31.82 -1.27 -15.20
C VAL A 152 31.45 0.10 -14.60
N PHE A 153 30.63 0.14 -13.57
CA PHE A 153 30.25 1.39 -12.91
C PHE A 153 29.92 1.14 -11.45
N THR A 154 30.68 1.79 -10.59
CA THR A 154 30.40 1.93 -9.17
C THR A 154 29.42 3.09 -9.05
N LEU A 155 28.18 2.80 -8.68
CA LEU A 155 27.24 3.83 -8.29
C LEU A 155 27.60 4.21 -6.85
N GLU A 156 28.37 5.29 -6.70
CA GLU A 156 28.65 5.85 -5.38
C GLU A 156 27.50 6.80 -5.04
N GLU A 157 26.73 6.43 -4.03
CA GLU A 157 25.68 7.30 -3.51
C GLU A 157 26.34 8.51 -2.87
N LEU A 158 26.27 9.66 -3.55
CA LEU A 158 26.69 10.94 -2.99
C LEU A 158 25.89 11.15 -1.70
N GLN A 159 26.60 11.17 -0.56
CA GLN A 159 25.98 11.54 0.70
C GLN A 159 25.44 12.97 0.55
N ALA A 160 24.12 13.09 0.63
CA ALA A 160 23.48 14.40 0.68
C ALA A 160 24.03 15.14 1.91
N PRO A 161 24.26 16.47 1.82
CA PRO A 161 24.64 17.26 2.98
C PRO A 161 23.61 17.08 4.10
N ASP A 162 24.08 17.08 5.35
CA ASP A 162 23.20 16.94 6.52
C ASP A 162 22.07 17.97 6.46
N ALA A 163 20.83 17.48 6.57
CA ALA A 163 19.67 18.34 6.52
C ALA A 163 19.73 19.37 7.66
N PRO A 164 19.42 20.65 7.38
CA PRO A 164 19.54 21.72 8.37
C PRO A 164 18.64 21.46 9.60
N LEU A 165 19.07 21.98 10.76
CA LEU A 165 18.29 21.88 11.99
C LEU A 165 17.14 22.88 12.00
N ARG A 166 15.94 22.40 12.34
CA ARG A 166 14.73 23.21 12.60
C ARG A 166 13.89 22.59 13.70
N THR A 167 13.06 23.39 14.35
CA THR A 167 11.98 22.94 15.24
C THR A 167 10.65 22.97 14.50
N LEU A 168 9.60 22.33 15.06
CA LEU A 168 8.24 22.50 14.55
C LEU A 168 7.77 23.96 14.64
N ALA A 169 8.15 24.66 15.70
CA ALA A 169 7.83 26.07 15.92
C ALA A 169 8.44 26.97 14.82
N ASP A 170 9.67 26.67 14.37
CA ASP A 170 10.30 27.39 13.25
C ASP A 170 9.50 27.25 11.94
N LEU A 171 8.76 26.16 11.78
CA LEU A 171 7.89 25.89 10.63
C LEU A 171 6.46 26.41 10.84
N GLY A 172 6.19 27.12 11.94
CA GLY A 172 4.87 27.65 12.29
C GLY A 172 3.91 26.60 12.84
N ALA A 173 4.41 25.40 13.19
CA ALA A 173 3.64 24.35 13.83
C ALA A 173 3.85 24.40 15.34
N ASP A 174 2.83 24.79 16.09
CA ASP A 174 2.87 24.69 17.55
C ASP A 174 2.87 23.21 17.98
N MET A 175 3.65 22.89 19.04
CA MET A 175 3.69 21.55 19.64
C MET A 175 2.27 21.05 19.94
N PRO A 176 1.94 19.78 19.65
CA PRO A 176 0.55 19.35 19.59
C PRO A 176 -0.07 19.21 20.99
N GLU A 177 -1.20 19.88 21.21
CA GLU A 177 -2.32 19.16 21.81
C GLU A 177 -2.71 18.07 20.81
N GLY A 178 -2.17 16.86 21.03
CA GLY A 178 -2.47 15.61 20.31
C GLY A 178 -3.03 15.74 18.89
N GLY A 179 -2.16 15.57 17.88
CA GLY A 179 -2.64 15.04 16.61
C GLY A 179 -3.49 13.78 16.86
N PRO A 180 -4.44 13.42 15.96
CA PRO A 180 -5.53 12.47 16.28
C PRO A 180 -5.11 11.07 16.77
N ASP A 181 -3.82 10.72 16.75
CA ASP A 181 -3.27 9.45 17.23
C ASP A 181 -2.11 9.61 18.24
N GLY A 182 -2.19 10.56 19.20
CA GLY A 182 -1.38 10.71 20.42
C GLY A 182 -0.20 9.75 20.69
N GLU A 183 0.84 9.76 19.87
CA GLU A 183 2.02 8.90 20.00
C GLU A 183 3.30 9.75 19.99
N ALA A 184 4.18 9.51 20.98
CA ALA A 184 5.45 10.18 21.19
C ALA A 184 6.43 10.07 20.00
N ALA A 185 7.29 11.10 19.86
CA ALA A 185 8.43 11.28 18.96
C ALA A 185 8.50 10.30 17.76
N LYS A 186 7.76 10.65 16.69
CA LYS A 186 7.75 9.89 15.44
C LYS A 186 8.93 10.32 14.56
N PRO A 187 9.68 9.39 13.92
CA PRO A 187 10.91 9.68 13.18
C PRO A 187 10.74 10.59 11.95
N VAL A 188 9.50 10.87 11.55
CA VAL A 188 9.16 11.80 10.46
C VAL A 188 7.89 12.55 10.83
N SER A 189 7.89 13.87 10.65
CA SER A 189 6.77 14.79 10.88
C SER A 189 6.55 15.68 9.65
N VAL A 190 5.31 15.91 9.24
CA VAL A 190 4.98 16.69 8.03
C VAL A 190 4.33 18.02 8.40
N VAL A 191 4.82 19.12 7.86
CA VAL A 191 4.21 20.44 7.99
C VAL A 191 3.81 20.92 6.60
N LEU A 192 2.58 21.39 6.43
CA LEU A 192 2.11 21.91 5.15
C LEU A 192 1.26 23.17 5.34
N GLY A 193 1.36 24.11 4.41
CA GLY A 193 0.52 25.31 4.42
C GLY A 193 -0.96 24.98 4.18
N LYS A 194 -1.84 25.84 4.70
CA LYS A 194 -3.29 25.69 4.58
C LYS A 194 -3.77 25.59 3.13
N SER A 195 -3.18 26.37 2.23
CA SER A 195 -3.46 26.31 0.80
C SER A 195 -3.16 24.94 0.19
N LEU A 196 -2.09 24.26 0.63
CA LEU A 196 -1.71 22.95 0.13
C LEU A 196 -2.58 21.84 0.73
N TYR A 197 -2.94 21.98 2.00
CA TYR A 197 -3.95 21.12 2.63
C TYR A 197 -5.29 21.21 1.89
N GLU A 198 -5.76 22.44 1.62
CA GLU A 198 -6.97 22.69 0.85
C GLU A 198 -6.87 22.16 -0.58
N ALA A 199 -5.70 22.21 -1.21
CA ALA A 199 -5.47 21.63 -2.52
C ALA A 199 -5.75 20.11 -2.52
N PHE A 200 -5.27 19.36 -1.51
CA PHE A 200 -5.59 17.94 -1.37
C PHE A 200 -7.08 17.69 -1.09
N THR A 201 -7.66 18.46 -0.17
CA THR A 201 -8.99 18.14 0.36
C THR A 201 -10.14 18.67 -0.48
N SER A 202 -9.90 19.68 -1.33
CA SER A 202 -10.96 20.31 -2.13
C SER A 202 -10.50 20.97 -3.43
N GLY A 203 -9.26 21.46 -3.52
CA GLY A 203 -8.82 22.32 -4.62
C GLY A 203 -8.44 21.58 -5.91
N ILE A 204 -7.77 20.43 -5.80
CA ILE A 204 -7.41 19.61 -6.98
C ILE A 204 -8.61 18.76 -7.40
N SER A 205 -8.95 18.76 -8.68
CA SER A 205 -9.99 17.87 -9.22
C SER A 205 -9.40 16.49 -9.49
N PHE A 206 -9.44 15.60 -8.48
CA PHE A 206 -9.12 14.19 -8.68
C PHE A 206 -10.24 13.47 -9.42
N SER A 207 -9.89 12.48 -10.23
CA SER A 207 -10.88 11.57 -10.83
C SER A 207 -11.68 10.83 -9.75
N ALA A 208 -12.98 10.65 -10.01
CA ALA A 208 -13.88 9.82 -9.22
C ALA A 208 -13.97 8.37 -9.73
N GLU A 209 -13.30 8.07 -10.86
CA GLU A 209 -13.38 6.79 -11.55
C GLU A 209 -12.07 6.00 -11.51
N VAL A 210 -10.95 6.71 -11.52
CA VAL A 210 -9.60 6.13 -11.49
C VAL A 210 -8.79 6.71 -10.33
N GLU A 211 -7.98 5.86 -9.72
CA GLU A 211 -6.99 6.30 -8.74
C GLU A 211 -5.90 7.10 -9.45
N GLU A 212 -5.50 8.20 -8.84
CA GLU A 212 -4.53 9.14 -9.36
C GLU A 212 -3.41 9.32 -8.36
N GLY A 213 -2.25 9.77 -8.80
CA GLY A 213 -1.15 10.06 -7.91
C GLY A 213 -0.11 10.98 -8.52
N GLY A 214 0.92 11.23 -7.74
CA GLY A 214 2.02 12.11 -8.13
C GLY A 214 3.06 12.22 -7.04
N PHE A 215 3.83 13.29 -7.11
CA PHE A 215 5.00 13.50 -6.27
C PHE A 215 4.77 14.62 -5.27
N LEU A 216 5.50 14.53 -4.16
CA LEU A 216 5.55 15.54 -3.12
C LEU A 216 6.89 16.27 -3.18
N ALA A 217 6.84 17.59 -3.26
CA ALA A 217 8.00 18.47 -3.21
C ALA A 217 8.02 19.23 -1.90
N GLY A 218 9.20 19.37 -1.31
CA GLY A 218 9.34 20.00 -0.01
C GLY A 218 10.78 20.23 0.39
N ARG A 219 10.96 20.66 1.64
CA ARG A 219 12.26 20.80 2.29
C ARG A 219 12.34 19.85 3.47
N VAL A 220 13.54 19.35 3.72
CA VAL A 220 13.80 18.40 4.79
C VAL A 220 14.74 19.01 5.80
N TYR A 221 14.40 18.79 7.06
CA TYR A 221 15.13 19.27 8.21
C TYR A 221 15.32 18.15 9.21
N ARG A 222 16.38 18.24 10.01
CA ARG A 222 16.48 17.47 11.25
C ARG A 222 15.77 18.24 12.35
N ASN A 223 15.00 17.54 13.18
CA ASN A 223 14.34 18.15 14.32
C ASN A 223 15.38 18.49 15.41
N ALA A 224 15.54 19.77 15.71
CA ALA A 224 16.46 20.25 16.74
C ALA A 224 16.07 19.77 18.15
N ASP A 225 14.77 19.58 18.41
CA ASP A 225 14.26 19.09 19.70
C ASP A 225 14.30 17.56 19.80
N ALA A 226 14.45 16.86 18.68
CA ALA A 226 14.48 15.40 18.60
C ALA A 226 15.40 14.95 17.44
N PRO A 227 16.72 14.80 17.68
CA PRO A 227 17.73 14.61 16.63
C PRO A 227 17.54 13.40 15.69
N ASP A 228 16.76 12.40 16.11
CA ASP A 228 16.41 11.19 15.33
C ASP A 228 15.13 11.37 14.49
N CYS A 229 14.50 12.54 14.55
CA CYS A 229 13.29 12.87 13.80
C CYS A 229 13.60 13.82 12.64
N HIS A 230 12.97 13.58 11.50
CA HIS A 230 12.98 14.48 10.36
C HIS A 230 11.70 15.32 10.33
N LEU A 231 11.83 16.58 9.97
CA LEU A 231 10.70 17.47 9.66
C LEU A 231 10.67 17.68 8.14
N ILE A 232 9.50 17.49 7.55
CA ILE A 232 9.23 17.77 6.15
C ILE A 232 8.36 19.01 6.07
N GLU A 233 8.86 20.08 5.49
CA GLU A 233 8.03 21.19 5.03
C GLU A 233 7.55 20.85 3.61
N LEU A 234 6.27 20.51 3.46
CA LEU A 234 5.68 20.22 2.17
C LEU A 234 5.29 21.54 1.48
N THR A 235 5.86 21.79 0.30
CA THR A 235 5.74 23.07 -0.41
C THR A 235 4.96 22.94 -1.71
N ALA A 236 4.91 21.76 -2.33
CA ALA A 236 4.14 21.55 -3.55
C ALA A 236 3.71 20.09 -3.77
N ILE A 237 2.65 19.96 -4.57
CA ILE A 237 2.14 18.70 -5.13
C ILE A 237 2.41 18.75 -6.62
N ILE A 238 3.03 17.71 -7.17
CA ILE A 238 3.37 17.63 -8.59
C ILE A 238 2.64 16.41 -9.17
N PRO A 239 1.52 16.61 -9.90
CA PRO A 239 0.81 15.52 -10.54
C PRO A 239 1.71 14.75 -11.51
N ALA A 240 1.62 13.43 -11.53
CA ALA A 240 2.31 12.65 -12.54
C ALA A 240 1.53 12.68 -13.86
N GLU A 241 2.05 13.39 -14.87
CA GLU A 241 1.44 13.40 -16.21
C GLU A 241 1.49 12.00 -16.85
N ARG A 242 0.36 11.55 -17.41
CA ARG A 242 0.21 10.28 -18.11
C ARG A 242 0.65 9.07 -17.28
N THR A 243 0.10 8.93 -16.09
CA THR A 243 0.07 7.61 -15.43
C THR A 243 -0.88 6.73 -16.23
N GLY A 244 -0.34 6.04 -17.24
CA GLY A 244 -0.99 4.88 -17.85
C GLY A 244 -1.06 3.77 -16.81
N ALA A 245 -1.82 3.97 -15.75
CA ALA A 245 -2.08 2.97 -14.75
C ALA A 245 -3.14 2.06 -15.35
N SER A 246 -2.73 0.85 -15.73
CA SER A 246 -3.69 -0.24 -15.61
C SER A 246 -4.20 -0.22 -14.18
N LEU A 247 -5.47 -0.57 -13.98
CA LEU A 247 -6.20 -0.54 -12.73
C LEU A 247 -5.57 -1.30 -11.53
N LEU A 248 -4.37 -1.84 -11.70
CA LEU A 248 -3.62 -2.72 -10.82
C LEU A 248 -2.33 -2.11 -10.28
N GLU A 249 -1.71 -1.16 -11.02
CA GLU A 249 -0.38 -0.66 -10.68
C GLU A 249 -0.26 0.82 -11.03
N PHE A 250 -0.28 1.66 -9.99
CA PHE A 250 0.27 3.00 -10.07
C PHE A 250 1.80 2.90 -10.09
N THR A 251 2.39 2.81 -11.29
CA THR A 251 3.85 2.65 -11.45
C THR A 251 4.51 3.98 -11.78
N PHE A 252 5.38 4.46 -10.89
CA PHE A 252 6.29 5.56 -11.22
C PHE A 252 7.33 5.08 -12.24
N THR A 253 7.35 5.69 -13.42
CA THR A 253 8.34 5.38 -14.46
C THR A 253 9.58 6.24 -14.31
N GLY A 254 10.71 5.83 -14.91
CA GLY A 254 11.89 6.69 -15.01
C GLY A 254 11.60 8.04 -15.67
N GLU A 255 10.67 8.10 -16.63
CA GLU A 255 10.20 9.36 -17.24
C GLU A 255 9.48 10.25 -16.21
N SER A 256 8.67 9.66 -15.33
CA SER A 256 8.00 10.37 -14.23
C SER A 256 9.04 11.03 -13.29
N PHE A 257 10.13 10.33 -12.98
CA PHE A 257 11.22 10.86 -12.15
C PHE A 257 12.02 11.97 -12.85
N LEU A 258 12.31 11.82 -14.14
CA LEU A 258 12.99 12.86 -14.92
C LEU A 258 12.16 14.14 -14.99
N ARG A 259 10.83 14.00 -15.17
CA ARG A 259 9.90 15.13 -15.21
C ARG A 259 9.83 15.85 -13.88
N VAL A 260 9.64 15.13 -12.77
CA VAL A 260 9.61 15.78 -11.45
C VAL A 260 10.94 16.46 -11.13
N GLY A 261 12.08 15.85 -11.51
CA GLY A 261 13.39 16.47 -11.39
C GLY A 261 13.48 17.78 -12.18
N ALA A 262 13.00 17.80 -13.43
CA ALA A 262 12.93 19.02 -14.24
C ALA A 262 11.99 20.08 -13.65
N THR A 263 10.84 19.69 -13.11
CA THR A 263 9.90 20.59 -12.42
C THR A 263 10.53 21.21 -11.17
N LEU A 264 11.18 20.40 -10.32
CA LEU A 264 11.89 20.88 -9.13
C LEU A 264 13.02 21.85 -9.51
N ALA A 265 13.81 21.49 -10.54
CA ALA A 265 14.85 22.35 -11.06
C ALA A 265 14.29 23.69 -11.53
N ALA A 266 13.25 23.70 -12.37
CA ALA A 266 12.64 24.92 -12.90
C ALA A 266 12.02 25.83 -11.82
N ARG A 267 11.57 25.27 -10.70
CA ARG A 267 11.05 26.03 -9.56
C ARG A 267 12.15 26.78 -8.79
N HIS A 268 13.39 26.26 -8.77
CA HIS A 268 14.56 26.89 -8.15
C HIS A 268 14.35 27.35 -6.69
N HIS A 269 13.52 26.66 -5.90
CA HIS A 269 13.19 27.03 -4.51
C HIS A 269 13.95 26.24 -3.43
N GLY A 270 14.97 25.47 -3.83
CA GLY A 270 15.72 24.57 -2.94
C GLY A 270 14.88 23.40 -2.42
N GLU A 271 13.86 23.01 -3.17
CA GLU A 271 12.97 21.90 -2.84
C GLU A 271 13.54 20.58 -3.37
N GLU A 272 13.27 19.49 -2.65
CA GLU A 272 13.60 18.14 -3.05
C GLU A 272 12.35 17.24 -3.09
N LEU A 273 12.53 16.04 -3.64
CA LEU A 273 11.49 15.02 -3.70
C LEU A 273 11.33 14.36 -2.31
N VAL A 274 10.32 14.80 -1.56
CA VAL A 274 10.06 14.36 -0.18
C VAL A 274 9.08 13.19 -0.09
N GLY A 275 8.52 12.74 -1.21
CA GLY A 275 7.60 11.61 -1.20
C GLY A 275 6.68 11.55 -2.41
N TRP A 276 5.56 10.88 -2.21
CA TRP A 276 4.51 10.71 -3.21
C TRP A 276 3.12 10.75 -2.63
N TYR A 277 2.11 10.86 -3.50
CA TYR A 277 0.72 10.73 -3.10
C TYR A 277 -0.08 9.87 -4.07
N HIS A 278 -1.17 9.29 -3.59
CA HIS A 278 -2.22 8.75 -4.43
C HIS A 278 -3.61 8.83 -3.79
N THR A 279 -4.64 8.56 -4.58
CA THR A 279 -6.05 8.57 -4.17
C THR A 279 -6.59 7.15 -4.00
N HIS A 280 -7.48 6.96 -3.03
CA HIS A 280 -8.34 5.78 -2.93
C HIS A 280 -9.80 6.22 -3.10
N LEU A 281 -10.55 5.56 -3.96
CA LEU A 281 -11.94 5.92 -4.29
C LEU A 281 -12.97 5.28 -3.36
N PHE A 282 -12.66 5.26 -2.06
CA PHE A 282 -13.52 4.72 -1.01
C PHE A 282 -13.22 5.37 0.35
N ALA A 283 -14.16 5.24 1.28
CA ALA A 283 -14.08 5.85 2.60
C ALA A 283 -12.91 5.29 3.43
N ALA A 284 -12.30 6.15 4.23
CA ALA A 284 -11.28 5.72 5.17
C ALA A 284 -11.92 4.94 6.34
N GLY A 285 -11.78 3.61 6.33
CA GLY A 285 -12.11 2.74 7.46
C GLY A 285 -10.89 2.51 8.36
N ARG A 286 -11.12 2.02 9.59
CA ARG A 286 -10.04 1.65 10.54
C ARG A 286 -9.07 0.60 9.98
N GLY A 287 -9.53 -0.24 9.06
CA GLY A 287 -8.73 -1.25 8.39
C GLY A 287 -8.09 -0.82 7.07
N PHE A 288 -8.39 0.39 6.57
CA PHE A 288 -7.94 0.84 5.25
C PHE A 288 -6.87 1.93 5.37
N GLY A 289 -5.63 1.56 5.05
CA GLY A 289 -4.48 2.46 4.88
C GLY A 289 -3.86 2.26 3.49
N LEU A 290 -2.53 2.21 3.43
CA LEU A 290 -1.81 1.80 2.22
C LEU A 290 -2.05 0.30 1.93
N SER A 291 -2.28 -0.04 0.66
CA SER A 291 -2.33 -1.43 0.20
C SER A 291 -0.95 -2.09 0.26
N SER A 292 -0.88 -3.43 0.15
CA SER A 292 0.43 -4.10 0.07
C SER A 292 1.23 -3.67 -1.17
N VAL A 293 0.56 -3.30 -2.26
CA VAL A 293 1.17 -2.76 -3.48
C VAL A 293 1.81 -1.39 -3.18
N ASP A 294 1.11 -0.50 -2.49
CA ASP A 294 1.61 0.82 -2.12
C ASP A 294 2.81 0.74 -1.18
N ILE A 295 2.76 -0.19 -0.21
CA ILE A 295 3.87 -0.44 0.71
C ILE A 295 5.11 -0.91 -0.05
N ARG A 296 4.94 -1.84 -1.00
CA ARG A 296 6.06 -2.31 -1.84
C ARG A 296 6.61 -1.17 -2.71
N LEU A 297 5.74 -0.41 -3.37
CA LEU A 297 6.12 0.73 -4.20
C LEU A 297 6.92 1.75 -3.39
N HIS A 298 6.44 2.11 -2.20
CA HIS A 298 7.15 3.04 -1.33
C HIS A 298 8.54 2.49 -0.96
N ARG A 299 8.63 1.24 -0.50
CA ARG A 299 9.89 0.66 -0.03
C ARG A 299 10.91 0.40 -1.14
N SER A 300 10.46 0.09 -2.36
CA SER A 300 11.37 -0.12 -3.49
C SER A 300 11.91 1.19 -4.07
N THR A 301 11.09 2.25 -4.01
CA THR A 301 11.31 3.46 -4.82
C THR A 301 11.69 4.68 -3.99
N PHE A 302 11.12 4.83 -2.79
CA PHE A 302 11.33 5.97 -1.89
C PHE A 302 12.12 5.53 -0.67
N GLN A 303 13.44 5.39 -0.85
CA GLN A 303 14.33 4.75 0.11
C GLN A 303 14.91 5.71 1.17
N ARG A 304 14.70 7.02 1.04
CA ARG A 304 15.18 7.97 2.05
C ARG A 304 14.36 7.85 3.33
N PRO A 305 14.97 7.93 4.53
CA PRO A 305 14.27 7.69 5.79
C PRO A 305 13.19 8.75 6.09
N TRP A 306 13.32 9.94 5.50
CA TRP A 306 12.34 11.01 5.60
C TRP A 306 11.22 10.94 4.55
N GLN A 307 11.30 10.09 3.52
CA GLN A 307 10.29 10.10 2.48
C GLN A 307 8.93 9.58 2.98
N VAL A 308 7.85 10.24 2.54
CA VAL A 308 6.48 9.91 2.96
C VAL A 308 5.57 9.52 1.79
N ALA A 309 4.51 8.77 2.09
CA ALA A 309 3.40 8.52 1.20
C ALA A 309 2.16 9.25 1.74
N ALA A 310 1.56 10.12 0.93
CA ALA A 310 0.29 10.77 1.22
C ALA A 310 -0.86 9.99 0.56
N LEU A 311 -1.88 9.65 1.34
CA LEU A 311 -3.06 8.98 0.85
C LEU A 311 -4.26 9.91 0.98
N VAL A 312 -5.00 10.09 -0.11
CA VAL A 312 -6.26 10.83 -0.14
C VAL A 312 -7.41 9.85 -0.35
N ASN A 313 -8.21 9.61 0.67
CA ASN A 313 -9.44 8.85 0.53
C ASN A 313 -10.57 9.76 0.05
N ILE A 314 -11.24 9.37 -1.02
CA ILE A 314 -12.34 10.12 -1.64
C ILE A 314 -13.62 9.29 -1.52
N SER A 315 -14.63 9.82 -0.83
CA SER A 315 -15.92 9.16 -0.68
C SER A 315 -17.03 10.17 -0.39
N GLY A 316 -18.16 10.07 -1.10
CA GLY A 316 -19.33 10.92 -0.87
C GLY A 316 -19.03 12.42 -0.89
N GLY A 317 -18.14 12.87 -1.77
CA GLY A 317 -17.68 14.27 -1.87
C GLY A 317 -16.74 14.72 -0.75
N ARG A 318 -16.41 13.86 0.20
CA ARG A 318 -15.45 14.14 1.28
C ARG A 318 -14.08 13.57 0.94
N ARG A 319 -13.04 14.28 1.38
CA ARG A 319 -11.66 13.83 1.25
C ARG A 319 -10.97 13.77 2.61
N LEU A 320 -10.21 12.71 2.84
CA LEU A 320 -9.36 12.56 4.03
C LEU A 320 -7.91 12.37 3.59
N LEU A 321 -7.04 13.29 4.04
CA LEU A 321 -5.60 13.22 3.83
C LEU A 321 -4.92 12.51 5.01
N ARG A 322 -4.03 11.57 4.70
CA ARG A 322 -3.18 10.88 5.69
C ARG A 322 -1.76 10.76 5.15
N PHE A 323 -0.77 10.84 6.02
CA PHE A 323 0.63 10.60 5.67
C PHE A 323 1.14 9.32 6.31
N TYR A 324 2.02 8.62 5.62
CA TYR A 324 2.66 7.39 6.06
C TYR A 324 4.17 7.49 5.83
N ARG A 325 4.92 6.87 6.72
CA ARG A 325 6.38 6.77 6.68
C ARG A 325 6.81 5.31 6.77
N SER A 326 8.03 5.04 6.34
CA SER A 326 8.67 3.76 6.60
C SER A 326 8.86 3.51 8.11
N SER A 327 8.78 2.23 8.48
CA SER A 327 9.02 1.70 9.83
C SER A 327 9.57 0.27 9.73
N GLU A 328 10.10 -0.24 10.84
CA GLU A 328 10.60 -1.63 10.91
C GLU A 328 9.52 -2.65 10.52
N LYS A 329 8.27 -2.42 10.93
CA LYS A 329 7.12 -3.32 10.71
C LYS A 329 6.37 -3.06 9.40
N GLY A 330 6.88 -2.21 8.50
CA GLY A 330 6.21 -1.81 7.26
C GLY A 330 6.04 -0.31 7.16
N MET A 331 4.80 0.19 7.09
CA MET A 331 4.50 1.62 7.05
C MET A 331 3.70 2.03 8.30
N ALA A 332 3.97 3.21 8.83
CA ALA A 332 3.29 3.78 9.99
C ALA A 332 2.77 5.19 9.68
N ARG A 333 1.68 5.63 10.34
CA ARG A 333 1.16 6.99 10.14
C ARG A 333 2.18 8.04 10.60
N ALA A 334 2.46 8.99 9.72
CA ALA A 334 3.21 10.19 10.04
C ALA A 334 2.23 11.28 10.53
N PRO A 335 2.56 11.98 11.63
CA PRO A 335 1.77 13.13 12.07
C PRO A 335 1.96 14.28 11.08
N TYR A 336 0.94 15.13 10.96
CA TYR A 336 1.05 16.34 10.16
C TYR A 336 0.38 17.54 10.80
N TRP A 337 0.86 18.74 10.46
CA TRP A 337 0.34 20.03 10.93
C TRP A 337 0.04 20.93 9.74
N THR A 338 -1.12 21.57 9.79
CA THR A 338 -1.48 22.61 8.83
C THR A 338 -1.12 23.97 9.41
N VAL A 339 -0.29 24.74 8.71
CA VAL A 339 0.14 26.08 9.14
C VAL A 339 -0.51 27.15 8.25
N PRO A 340 -0.62 28.41 8.72
CA PRO A 340 -1.29 29.48 7.99
C PRO A 340 -0.83 29.69 6.55
#